data_AF-A0A916NHC1-F1
#
_entry.id   AF-A0A916NHC1-F1
#
_cell.length_a   1.000
_cell.length_b   1.000
_cell.length_c   1.000
_cell.angle_alpha   90.00
_cell.angle_beta   90.00
_cell.angle_gamma   90.00
#
_symmetry.space_group_name_H-M   'P 1'
#
loop_
_entity.id
_entity.type
_entity.pdbx_description
1 polymer ?
#
loop_
_entity_poly.entity_id
_entity_poly.type
_entity_poly.pdbx_seq_one_letter_code
_entity_poly.pdbx_strand_id
1 'polypeptide(L)'
;MFDQNLRIKDVKQEIGQLVRSLRKQEAISQNELAERLDLSRITIQNLEAGKNFTIDTLLKVLQHFDLLHQLNDLFTALSNQSDNPTSLY
;
A
#
# COMPACT_ATOMS: atom_id res chain seq x y z
N MET A 1 -17.15 14.75 1.00
CA MET A 1 -16.75 15.40 2.26
C MET A 1 -15.34 14.91 2.56
N PHE A 2 -14.31 15.71 2.27
CA PHE A 2 -12.94 15.32 2.63
C PHE A 2 -12.85 15.36 4.16
N ASP A 3 -12.54 14.23 4.78
CA ASP A 3 -12.35 14.16 6.23
C ASP A 3 -11.12 14.99 6.59
N GLN A 4 -11.32 16.15 7.21
CA GLN A 4 -10.25 17.08 7.60
C GLN A 4 -9.33 16.52 8.71
N ASN A 5 -9.52 15.26 9.13
CA ASN A 5 -8.73 14.62 10.16
C ASN A 5 -7.94 13.37 9.70
N LEU A 6 -7.90 13.03 8.42
CA LEU A 6 -7.08 11.90 7.94
C LEU A 6 -5.58 12.18 8.15
N ARG A 7 -4.91 11.38 8.97
CA ARG A 7 -3.46 11.51 9.23
C ARG A 7 -2.68 10.43 8.51
N ILE A 8 -1.38 10.68 8.31
CA ILE A 8 -0.44 9.71 7.75
C ILE A 8 -0.50 8.36 8.48
N LYS A 9 -0.67 8.38 9.81
CA LYS A 9 -0.78 7.16 10.62
C LYS A 9 -2.00 6.32 10.22
N ASP A 10 -3.11 6.95 9.84
CA ASP A 10 -4.37 6.27 9.54
C ASP A 10 -4.24 5.57 8.18
N VAL A 11 -3.68 6.24 7.18
CA VAL A 11 -3.31 5.64 5.88
C VAL A 11 -2.35 4.47 6.06
N LYS A 12 -1.35 4.59 6.94
CA LYS A 12 -0.43 3.48 7.27
C LYS A 12 -1.15 2.30 7.90
N GLN A 13 -2.17 2.53 8.74
CA GLN A 13 -2.97 1.45 9.31
C GLN A 13 -3.82 0.75 8.24
N GLU A 14 -4.44 1.52 7.34
CA GLU A 14 -5.22 0.95 6.23
C GLU A 14 -4.36 0.09 5.31
N ILE A 15 -3.15 0.55 4.96
CA ILE A 15 -2.17 -0.24 4.22
C ILE A 15 -1.86 -1.56 4.95
N GLY A 16 -1.57 -1.50 6.24
CA GLY A 16 -1.27 -2.71 7.03
C GLY A 16 -2.44 -3.69 7.08
N GLN A 17 -3.67 -3.18 7.22
CA GLN A 17 -4.89 -4.00 7.20
C GLN A 17 -5.15 -4.63 5.84
N LEU A 18 -4.92 -3.90 4.74
CA LEU A 18 -5.01 -4.43 3.38
C LEU A 18 -4.05 -5.61 3.20
N VAL A 19 -2.77 -5.42 3.50
CA VAL A 19 -1.74 -6.46 3.37
C VAL A 19 -2.08 -7.70 4.20
N ARG A 20 -2.51 -7.50 5.44
CA ARG A 20 -2.94 -8.60 6.31
C ARG A 20 -4.13 -9.38 5.75
N SER A 21 -5.06 -8.68 5.10
CA SER A 21 -6.24 -9.28 4.49
C SER A 21 -5.87 -10.11 3.26
N LEU A 22 -5.04 -9.57 2.36
CA LEU A 22 -4.52 -10.28 1.18
C LEU A 22 -3.78 -11.56 1.60
N ARG A 23 -2.87 -11.46 2.57
CA ARG A 23 -2.15 -12.62 3.10
C ARG A 23 -3.09 -13.71 3.64
N LYS A 24 -4.13 -13.31 4.38
CA LYS A 24 -5.11 -14.25 4.92
C LYS A 24 -5.99 -14.88 3.84
N GLN A 25 -6.28 -14.17 2.76
CA GLN A 25 -7.02 -14.72 1.62
C GLN A 25 -6.26 -15.86 0.94
N GLU A 26 -4.93 -15.78 0.90
CA GLU A 26 -4.07 -16.89 0.44
C GLU A 26 -3.78 -17.96 1.51
N ALA A 27 -4.33 -17.81 2.73
CA ALA A 27 -4.13 -18.72 3.85
C ALA A 27 -2.66 -18.95 4.27
N ILE A 28 -1.78 -17.98 4.03
CA ILE A 28 -0.35 -18.07 4.42
C ILE A 28 -0.05 -17.27 5.69
N SER A 29 1.01 -17.65 6.39
CA SER A 29 1.55 -16.95 7.55
C SER A 29 2.42 -15.74 7.17
N GLN A 30 2.71 -14.86 8.14
CA GLN A 30 3.63 -13.74 7.93
C GLN A 30 5.03 -14.20 7.53
N ASN A 31 5.45 -15.39 7.98
CA ASN A 31 6.76 -15.94 7.64
C ASN A 31 6.79 -16.41 6.19
N GLU A 32 5.76 -17.12 5.74
CA GLU A 32 5.64 -17.59 4.35
C GLU A 32 5.56 -16.41 3.37
N LEU A 33 4.80 -15.34 3.69
CA LEU A 33 4.80 -14.13 2.87
C LEU A 33 6.19 -13.47 2.84
N ALA A 34 6.91 -13.45 3.97
CA ALA A 34 8.24 -12.88 4.02
C ALA A 34 9.23 -13.67 3.15
N GLU A 35 9.19 -15.01 3.22
CA GLU A 35 10.02 -15.90 2.41
C GLU A 35 9.75 -15.71 0.90
N ARG A 36 8.48 -15.60 0.50
CA ARG A 36 8.11 -15.36 -0.91
C ARG A 36 8.65 -14.03 -1.46
N LEU A 37 8.86 -13.05 -0.59
CA LEU A 37 9.28 -11.69 -0.97
C LEU A 37 10.77 -11.41 -0.72
N ASP A 38 11.52 -12.40 -0.23
CA ASP A 38 12.90 -12.25 0.23
C ASP A 38 13.02 -11.12 1.27
N LEU A 39 12.17 -11.19 2.31
CA LEU A 39 12.09 -10.24 3.41
C LEU A 39 12.16 -10.96 4.76
N SER A 40 12.42 -10.20 5.83
CA SER A 40 12.29 -10.74 7.18
C SER A 40 10.82 -10.82 7.60
N ARG A 41 10.46 -11.83 8.42
CA ARG A 41 9.15 -11.92 9.06
C ARG A 41 8.79 -10.64 9.84
N ILE A 42 9.78 -10.00 10.47
CA ILE A 42 9.60 -8.75 11.24
C ILE A 42 9.19 -7.61 10.29
N THR A 43 9.75 -7.55 9.09
CA THR A 43 9.37 -6.56 8.07
C THR A 43 7.89 -6.68 7.71
N ILE A 44 7.39 -7.90 7.46
CA ILE A 44 5.97 -8.15 7.18
C ILE A 44 5.09 -7.83 8.40
N GLN A 45 5.52 -8.22 9.59
CA GLN A 45 4.80 -7.90 10.84
C GLN A 45 4.66 -6.38 11.04
N ASN A 46 5.74 -5.63 10.81
CA ASN A 46 5.77 -4.18 10.94
C ASN A 46 4.87 -3.50 9.90
N LEU A 47 4.94 -3.96 8.64
CA LEU A 47 4.03 -3.51 7.58
C LEU A 47 2.57 -3.74 7.95
N GLU A 48 2.19 -4.95 8.36
CA GLU A 48 0.80 -5.28 8.76
C GLU A 48 0.32 -4.48 9.99
N ALA A 49 1.26 -4.02 10.84
CA ALA A 49 0.97 -3.14 11.97
C ALA A 49 0.97 -1.65 11.59
N GLY A 50 1.24 -1.29 10.34
CA GLY A 50 1.37 0.09 9.87
C GLY A 50 2.56 0.84 10.47
N LYS A 51 3.62 0.12 10.86
CA LYS A 51 4.80 0.65 11.57
C LYS A 51 6.06 0.43 10.75
N ASN A 52 6.92 1.43 10.66
CA ASN A 52 8.32 1.31 10.22
C ASN A 52 8.59 0.47 8.93
N PHE A 53 7.66 0.46 7.99
CA PHE A 53 7.86 -0.16 6.67
C PHE A 53 8.36 0.87 5.66
N THR A 54 9.12 0.41 4.66
CA THR A 54 9.59 1.24 3.53
C THR A 54 8.59 1.20 2.38
N ILE A 55 8.64 2.18 1.48
CA ILE A 55 7.83 2.15 0.27
C ILE A 55 8.14 0.91 -0.58
N ASP A 56 9.41 0.54 -0.73
CA ASP A 56 9.81 -0.67 -1.48
C ASP A 56 9.19 -1.95 -0.90
N THR A 57 9.07 -2.04 0.42
CA THR A 57 8.39 -3.17 1.08
C THR A 57 6.92 -3.24 0.66
N LEU A 58 6.22 -2.10 0.66
CA LEU A 58 4.84 -2.03 0.21
C LEU A 58 4.73 -2.39 -1.28
N LEU A 59 5.59 -1.84 -2.14
CA LEU A 59 5.56 -2.09 -3.58
C LEU A 59 5.82 -3.56 -3.91
N LYS A 60 6.77 -4.23 -3.23
CA LYS A 60 6.99 -5.69 -3.37
C LYS A 60 5.73 -6.49 -3.03
N VAL A 61 5.05 -6.13 -1.94
CA VAL A 61 3.81 -6.79 -1.54
C VAL A 61 2.69 -6.55 -2.56
N LEU A 62 2.49 -5.32 -3.01
CA LEU A 62 1.50 -5.01 -4.02
C LEU A 62 1.80 -5.69 -5.36
N GLN A 63 3.07 -5.84 -5.72
CA GLN A 63 3.48 -6.61 -6.90
C GLN A 63 3.12 -8.09 -6.76
N HIS A 64 3.37 -8.70 -5.59
CA HIS A 64 3.05 -10.10 -5.34
C HIS A 64 1.56 -10.41 -5.45
N PHE A 65 0.70 -9.46 -5.06
CA PHE A 65 -0.75 -9.59 -5.13
C PHE A 65 -1.38 -8.95 -6.39
N ASP A 66 -0.58 -8.66 -7.43
CA ASP A 66 -1.05 -8.07 -8.69
C ASP A 66 -1.79 -6.72 -8.56
N LEU A 67 -1.49 -5.95 -7.51
CA LEU A 67 -2.08 -4.63 -7.22
C LEU A 67 -1.18 -3.46 -7.63
N LEU A 68 0.07 -3.71 -8.02
CA LEU A 68 1.02 -2.63 -8.37
C LEU A 68 0.52 -1.76 -9.52
N HIS A 69 -0.12 -2.37 -10.53
CA HIS A 69 -0.70 -1.65 -11.67
C HIS A 69 -1.81 -0.68 -11.22
N GLN A 70 -2.70 -1.13 -10.32
CA GLN A 70 -3.80 -0.30 -9.81
C GLN A 70 -3.28 0.91 -9.03
N LEU A 71 -2.19 0.74 -8.26
CA LEU A 71 -1.55 1.86 -7.59
C LEU A 71 -0.94 2.85 -8.60
N ASN A 72 -0.29 2.34 -9.65
CA ASN A 72 0.29 3.18 -10.69
C ASN A 72 -0.80 3.97 -11.46
N ASP A 73 -1.92 3.33 -11.80
CA ASP A 73 -3.07 3.99 -12.45
C ASP A 73 -3.63 5.12 -11.59
N LEU A 74 -3.72 4.90 -10.27
CA LEU A 74 -4.14 5.93 -9.32
C LEU A 74 -3.18 7.13 -9.34
N PHE A 75 -1.86 6.90 -9.38
CA PHE A 75 -0.90 8.00 -9.49
C PHE A 75 -1.04 8.75 -10.82
N THR A 76 -1.18 8.04 -11.95
CA THR A 76 -1.41 8.65 -13.25
C THR A 76 -2.69 9.50 -13.26
N ALA A 77 -3.78 8.98 -12.68
CA ALA A 77 -5.04 9.70 -12.58
C ALA A 77 -4.95 10.96 -11.70
N LEU A 78 -4.14 10.93 -10.64
CA LEU A 78 -3.87 12.10 -9.79
C LEU A 78 -3.01 13.14 -10.52
N SER A 79 -1.98 12.71 -11.26
CA SER A 79 -1.15 13.61 -12.07
C SER A 79 -1.95 14.30 -13.19
N ASN A 80 -2.84 13.58 -13.86
CA ASN A 80 -3.68 14.17 -14.92
C ASN A 80 -4.72 15.18 -14.38
N GLN A 81 -5.07 15.11 -13.09
CA GLN A 81 -5.93 16.10 -12.44
C GLN A 81 -5.20 17.43 -12.19
N SER A 82 -3.87 17.41 -12.01
CA SER A 82 -3.06 18.63 -11.91
C SER A 82 -2.79 19.32 -13.25
N ASP A 83 -2.93 18.61 -14.37
CA ASP A 83 -2.67 19.11 -15.73
C ASP A 83 -3.91 19.65 -16.46
N ASN A 84 -5.04 19.81 -15.78
CA ASN A 84 -6.10 20.73 -16.23
C ASN A 84 -5.81 22.11 -15.65
N PRO A 85 -5.01 22.98 -16.30
CA PRO A 85 -5.04 24.38 -15.95
C PRO A 85 -6.49 24.80 -16.14
N THR A 86 -7.11 25.29 -15.08
CA THR A 86 -8.31 26.09 -15.14
C THR A 86 -8.17 26.99 -16.37
N SER A 87 -8.90 26.67 -17.44
CA SER A 87 -9.03 27.54 -18.59
C SER A 87 -9.77 28.76 -18.07
N LEU A 88 -9.01 29.70 -17.52
CA LEU A 88 -9.44 31.05 -17.20
C LEU A 88 -9.38 31.83 -18.52
N TYR A 89 -10.31 31.50 -19.39
CA TYR A 89 -10.78 32.34 -20.48
C TYR A 89 -12.30 32.33 -20.44
#